data_AF-A0A7C6X9B6-F1
#
_entry.id   AF-A0A7C6X9B6-F1
#
_cell.length_a   1.000
_cell.length_b   1.000
_cell.length_c   1.000
_cell.angle_alpha   90.00
_cell.angle_beta   90.00
_cell.angle_gamma   90.00
#
_symmetry.space_group_name_H-M   'P 1'
#
loop_
_entity.id
_entity.type
_entity.pdbx_description
1 polymer ?
#
loop_
_entity_poly.entity_id
_entity_poly.type
_entity_poly.pdbx_seq_one_letter_code
_entity_poly.pdbx_strand_id
1 'polypeptide(L)'
;MYEIWLVINTFYELALANLGLVLSTTIVWLILMLVTQFKKDLPWGKGIKVAIVTGLVAWVIFFVMVPGLTKSSFAYVNSVIDWLAVAGVAAGFAGLLALFVGPIYLLVKR
;
A
#
# COMPACT_ATOMS: atom_id res chain seq x y z
N MET A 1 23.80 2.14 10.81
CA MET A 1 22.85 2.73 11.77
C MET A 1 22.35 4.10 11.31
N TYR A 2 23.22 4.98 10.78
CA TYR A 2 22.81 6.27 10.23
C TYR A 2 21.80 6.18 9.06
N GLU A 3 22.07 5.33 8.07
CA GLU A 3 21.19 5.18 6.88
C GLU A 3 19.77 4.71 7.22
N ILE A 4 19.62 3.76 8.14
CA ILE A 4 18.30 3.27 8.57
C ILE A 4 17.54 4.37 9.31
N TRP A 5 18.25 5.12 10.16
CA TRP A 5 17.66 6.25 10.87
C TRP A 5 17.21 7.34 9.90
N LEU A 6 18.02 7.65 8.88
CA LEU A 6 17.68 8.61 7.83
C LEU A 6 16.40 8.19 7.11
N VAL A 7 16.31 6.93 6.66
CA VAL A 7 15.13 6.41 5.96
C VAL A 7 13.88 6.52 6.83
N ILE A 8 13.94 6.07 8.09
CA ILE A 8 12.80 6.15 9.01
C ILE A 8 12.39 7.61 9.24
N ASN A 9 13.37 8.49 9.45
CA ASN A 9 13.09 9.91 9.69
C ASN A 9 12.46 10.58 8.46
N THR A 10 12.90 10.25 7.25
CA THR A 10 12.26 10.74 6.02
C THR A 10 10.80 10.30 5.94
N PHE A 11 10.49 9.03 6.22
CA PHE A 11 9.10 8.58 6.23
C PHE A 11 8.27 9.28 7.32
N TYR A 12 8.85 9.49 8.51
CA TYR A 12 8.18 10.19 9.60
C TYR A 12 7.87 11.65 9.24
N GLU A 13 8.85 12.39 8.70
CA GLU A 13 8.67 13.77 8.26
C GLU A 13 7.66 13.87 7.11
N LEU A 14 7.71 12.94 6.16
CA LEU A 14 6.75 12.88 5.05
C LEU A 14 5.32 12.60 5.55
N ALA A 15 5.18 11.71 6.54
CA ALA A 15 3.91 11.42 7.19
C ALA A 15 3.38 12.63 7.98
N LEU A 16 4.25 13.35 8.70
CA LEU A 16 3.90 14.58 9.40
C LEU A 16 3.44 15.68 8.43
N ALA A 17 4.19 15.89 7.34
CA ALA A 17 3.85 16.85 6.30
C ALA A 17 2.50 16.53 5.64
N ASN A 18 2.11 15.25 5.61
CA ASN A 18 0.87 14.76 5.01
C ASN A 18 -0.12 14.21 6.05
N LEU A 19 -0.07 14.72 7.29
CA LEU A 19 -0.83 14.18 8.42
C LEU A 19 -2.32 14.02 8.13
N GLY A 20 -2.93 15.01 7.48
CA GLY A 20 -4.35 14.95 7.12
C GLY A 20 -4.69 13.77 6.21
N LEU A 21 -3.85 13.48 5.22
CA LEU A 21 -4.02 12.32 4.32
C LEU A 21 -3.79 11.01 5.06
N VAL A 22 -2.76 10.92 5.90
CA VAL A 22 -2.45 9.72 6.68
C VAL A 22 -3.60 9.39 7.64
N LEU A 23 -4.05 10.38 8.42
CA LEU A 23 -5.13 10.21 9.38
C LEU A 23 -6.45 9.88 8.70
N SER A 24 -6.85 10.62 7.66
CA SER A 24 -8.10 10.36 6.94
C SER A 24 -8.12 8.96 6.33
N THR A 25 -7.03 8.55 5.67
CA THR A 25 -6.90 7.20 5.09
C THR A 25 -7.00 6.13 6.18
N THR A 26 -6.32 6.33 7.32
CA THR A 26 -6.38 5.40 8.45
C THR A 26 -7.79 5.30 9.03
N ILE A 27 -8.49 6.42 9.20
CA ILE A 27 -9.86 6.46 9.71
C ILE A 27 -10.80 5.72 8.76
N VAL A 28 -10.73 5.99 7.45
CA VAL A 28 -11.57 5.28 6.46
C VAL A 28 -11.32 3.77 6.52
N TRP A 29 -10.07 3.36 6.64
CA TRP A 29 -9.72 1.95 6.77
C TRP A 29 -10.30 1.32 8.05
N LEU A 30 -10.18 2.00 9.20
CA LEU A 30 -10.74 1.54 10.47
C LEU A 30 -12.27 1.43 10.41
N ILE A 31 -12.96 2.40 9.81
CA ILE A 31 -14.41 2.35 9.61
C ILE A 31 -14.79 1.14 8.76
N LEU A 32 -14.07 0.87 7.67
CA LEU A 32 -14.33 -0.31 6.83
C LEU A 32 -14.17 -1.61 7.63
N MET A 33 -13.08 -1.74 8.38
CA MET A 33 -12.84 -2.91 9.24
C MET A 33 -13.93 -3.06 10.30
N LEU A 34 -14.36 -1.95 10.93
CA LEU A 34 -15.44 -1.91 11.91
C LEU A 34 -16.78 -2.32 11.32
N VAL A 35 -17.15 -1.84 10.13
CA VAL A 35 -18.38 -2.26 9.46
C VAL A 35 -18.33 -3.72 9.05
N THR A 36 -17.18 -4.24 8.62
CA THR A 36 -17.03 -5.65 8.26
C THR A 36 -17.12 -6.60 9.45
N GLN A 37 -16.51 -6.29 10.60
CA GLN A 37 -16.52 -7.19 11.77
C GLN A 37 -17.91 -7.38 12.40
N PHE A 38 -18.80 -6.40 12.28
CA PHE A 38 -20.16 -6.50 12.82
C PHE A 38 -21.10 -7.35 11.96
N LYS A 39 -20.66 -7.81 10.79
CA LYS A 39 -21.43 -8.73 9.96
C LYS A 39 -21.10 -10.17 10.29
N LYS A 40 -22.09 -10.88 10.83
CA LYS A 40 -22.03 -12.32 11.05
C LYS A 40 -21.91 -13.04 9.69
N ASP A 41 -21.09 -14.09 9.65
CA ASP A 41 -20.89 -15.01 8.51
C ASP A 41 -20.16 -14.48 7.26
N LEU A 42 -19.37 -13.42 7.38
CA LEU A 42 -18.51 -13.00 6.26
C LEU A 42 -17.36 -13.98 6.01
N PRO A 43 -17.13 -14.42 4.76
CA PRO A 43 -16.04 -15.32 4.42
C PRO A 43 -14.70 -14.57 4.33
N TRP A 44 -14.14 -14.19 5.48
CA TRP A 44 -12.88 -13.45 5.60
C TRP A 44 -11.74 -14.04 4.76
N GLY A 45 -11.64 -15.37 4.67
CA GLY A 45 -10.65 -16.05 3.83
C GLY A 45 -10.75 -15.69 2.33
N LYS A 46 -11.97 -15.47 1.80
CA LYS A 46 -12.15 -14.99 0.42
C LYS A 46 -11.69 -13.54 0.26
N GLY A 47 -11.99 -12.69 1.25
CA GLY A 47 -11.54 -11.29 1.27
C GLY A 47 -10.02 -11.17 1.26
N ILE A 48 -9.33 -11.96 2.11
CA ILE A 48 -7.87 -12.02 2.17
C ILE A 48 -7.29 -12.52 0.84
N LYS A 49 -7.83 -13.59 0.26
CA LYS A 49 -7.36 -14.11 -1.04
C LYS A 49 -7.47 -13.07 -2.15
N VAL A 50 -8.60 -12.35 -2.21
CA VAL A 50 -8.80 -11.28 -3.20
C VAL A 50 -7.86 -10.11 -2.95
N ALA A 51 -7.66 -9.70 -1.70
CA ALA A 51 -6.69 -8.66 -1.34
C ALA A 51 -5.27 -9.01 -1.79
N ILE A 52 -4.82 -10.25 -1.55
CA ILE A 52 -3.49 -10.73 -1.97
C ILE A 52 -3.36 -10.71 -3.50
N VAL A 53 -4.31 -11.30 -4.22
CA VAL A 53 -4.26 -11.35 -5.69
C VAL A 53 -4.26 -9.94 -6.28
N THR A 54 -5.12 -9.07 -5.77
CA THR A 54 -5.21 -7.68 -6.25
C THR A 54 -3.94 -6.90 -5.90
N GLY A 55 -3.38 -7.12 -4.70
CA GLY A 55 -2.12 -6.53 -4.29
C GLY A 55 -0.95 -6.94 -5.18
N LEU A 56 -0.85 -8.22 -5.55
CA LEU A 56 0.19 -8.69 -6.47
C LEU A 56 0.07 -8.06 -7.86
N VAL A 57 -1.14 -7.99 -8.41
CA VAL A 57 -1.38 -7.33 -9.70
C VAL A 57 -1.05 -5.84 -9.62
N ALA A 58 -1.53 -5.16 -8.59
CA ALA A 58 -1.25 -3.75 -8.35
C ALA A 58 0.24 -3.49 -8.17
N TRP A 59 0.97 -4.39 -7.52
CA TRP A 59 2.41 -4.27 -7.32
C TRP A 59 3.17 -4.25 -8.64
N VAL A 60 2.84 -5.15 -9.57
CA VAL A 60 3.44 -5.14 -10.91
C VAL A 60 3.13 -3.86 -11.67
N ILE A 61 1.88 -3.37 -11.58
CA ILE A 61 1.47 -2.11 -12.22
C ILE A 61 2.26 -0.93 -11.63
N PHE A 62 2.28 -0.80 -10.30
CA PHE A 62 3.00 0.28 -9.63
C PHE A 62 4.51 0.19 -9.85
N PHE A 63 5.08 -0.99 -9.93
CA PHE A 63 6.50 -1.16 -10.23
C PHE A 63 6.89 -0.45 -11.53
N VAL A 64 6.07 -0.58 -12.57
CA VAL A 64 6.28 0.09 -13.86
C VAL A 64 5.96 1.60 -13.79
N MET A 65 4.95 2.00 -13.01
CA MET A 65 4.49 3.39 -12.94
C MET A 65 5.35 4.29 -12.03
N VAL A 66 5.93 3.75 -10.95
CA VAL A 66 6.64 4.51 -9.91
C VAL A 66 7.73 5.43 -10.47
N PRO A 67 8.60 5.00 -11.41
CA PRO A 67 9.59 5.91 -11.99
C PRO A 67 8.94 7.11 -12.67
N GLY A 68 7.89 6.91 -13.46
CA GLY A 68 7.16 8.01 -14.12
C GLY A 68 6.49 8.96 -13.12
N LEU A 69 5.89 8.41 -12.06
CA LEU A 69 5.22 9.20 -11.01
C LEU A 69 6.21 10.03 -10.18
N THR A 70 7.45 9.58 -10.06
CA THR A 70 8.52 10.26 -9.31
C THR A 70 9.43 11.12 -10.20
N LYS A 71 9.03 11.34 -11.48
CA LYS A 71 9.84 12.07 -12.48
C LYS A 71 11.24 11.47 -12.68
N SER A 72 11.34 10.15 -12.55
CA SER A 72 12.55 9.36 -12.71
C SER A 72 12.41 8.39 -13.90
N SER A 73 13.46 7.63 -14.19
CA SER A 73 13.50 6.64 -15.26
C SER A 73 14.26 5.39 -14.83
N PHE A 74 13.86 4.23 -15.36
CA PHE A 74 14.61 2.98 -15.20
C PHE A 74 16.05 3.06 -15.74
N ALA A 75 16.36 4.03 -16.61
CA ALA A 75 17.71 4.28 -17.09
C ALA A 75 18.72 4.63 -15.97
N TYR A 76 18.24 5.07 -14.80
CA TYR A 76 19.09 5.43 -13.66
C TYR A 76 19.22 4.31 -12.61
N VAL A 77 18.58 3.16 -12.83
CA VAL A 77 18.59 2.02 -11.92
C VAL A 77 19.79 1.14 -12.26
N ASN A 78 20.89 1.35 -11.54
CA ASN A 78 22.19 0.77 -11.88
C ASN A 78 22.62 -0.35 -10.93
N SER A 79 21.96 -0.47 -9.78
CA SER A 79 22.28 -1.45 -8.76
C SER A 79 21.08 -2.29 -8.35
N VAL A 80 21.35 -3.46 -7.75
CA VAL A 80 20.30 -4.31 -7.14
C VAL A 80 19.55 -3.54 -6.05
N ILE A 81 20.23 -2.64 -5.33
CA ILE A 81 19.63 -1.83 -4.27
C ILE A 81 18.60 -0.86 -4.86
N ASP A 82 18.89 -0.27 -6.02
CA ASP A 82 17.95 0.62 -6.73
C ASP A 82 16.68 -0.14 -7.16
N TRP A 83 16.86 -1.37 -7.67
CA TRP A 83 15.74 -2.25 -8.01
C TRP A 83 14.88 -2.60 -6.78
N LEU A 84 15.52 -2.90 -5.65
CA LEU A 84 14.83 -3.16 -4.39
C LEU A 84 14.10 -1.92 -3.86
N ALA A 85 14.65 -0.72 -4.06
CA ALA A 85 14.00 0.52 -3.68
C ALA A 85 12.73 0.77 -4.51
N VAL A 86 12.79 0.61 -5.85
CA VAL A 86 11.61 0.74 -6.72
C VAL A 86 10.55 -0.30 -6.36
N ALA A 87 10.97 -1.56 -6.15
CA ALA A 87 10.10 -2.64 -5.69
C ALA A 87 9.43 -2.33 -4.35
N GLY A 88 10.18 -1.77 -3.39
CA GLY A 88 9.69 -1.41 -2.07
C GLY A 88 8.67 -0.28 -2.11
N VAL A 89 8.94 0.78 -2.87
CA VAL A 89 7.98 1.88 -3.06
C VAL A 89 6.70 1.39 -3.73
N ALA A 90 6.82 0.59 -4.79
CA ALA A 90 5.66 -0.03 -5.44
C ALA A 90 4.86 -0.92 -4.48
N ALA A 91 5.56 -1.67 -3.60
CA ALA A 91 4.92 -2.52 -2.60
C ALA A 91 4.13 -1.70 -1.57
N GLY A 92 4.60 -0.51 -1.21
CA GLY A 92 3.86 0.41 -0.35
C GLY A 92 2.50 0.81 -0.92
N PHE A 93 2.47 1.24 -2.19
CA PHE A 93 1.21 1.60 -2.88
C PHE A 93 0.29 0.39 -3.07
N ALA A 94 0.83 -0.74 -3.50
CA ALA A 94 0.07 -1.97 -3.70
C ALA A 94 -0.49 -2.52 -2.39
N GLY A 95 0.29 -2.45 -1.31
CA GLY A 95 -0.12 -2.85 0.04
C GLY A 95 -1.27 -2.00 0.58
N LEU A 96 -1.19 -0.68 0.42
CA LEU A 96 -2.29 0.21 0.74
C LEU A 96 -3.56 -0.19 -0.04
N LEU A 97 -3.48 -0.34 -1.36
CA LEU A 97 -4.63 -0.75 -2.17
C LEU A 97 -5.22 -2.09 -1.69
N ALA A 98 -4.36 -3.09 -1.42
CA ALA A 98 -4.79 -4.41 -0.95
C ALA A 98 -5.53 -4.35 0.40
N LEU A 99 -5.06 -3.50 1.32
CA LEU A 99 -5.68 -3.31 2.65
C LEU A 99 -7.13 -2.82 2.56
N PHE A 100 -7.47 -2.03 1.54
CA PHE A 100 -8.83 -1.57 1.32
C PHE A 100 -9.68 -2.55 0.49
N VAL A 101 -9.09 -3.21 -0.50
CA VAL A 101 -9.82 -4.12 -1.40
C VAL A 101 -10.46 -5.29 -0.64
N GLY A 102 -9.76 -5.86 0.35
CA GLY A 102 -10.29 -6.96 1.17
C GLY A 102 -11.65 -6.66 1.81
N PRO A 103 -11.75 -5.66 2.72
CA PRO A 103 -13.01 -5.32 3.36
C PRO A 103 -14.07 -4.81 2.37
N ILE A 104 -13.68 -4.04 1.34
CA ILE A 104 -14.62 -3.56 0.32
C ILE A 104 -15.26 -4.73 -0.43
N TYR A 105 -14.46 -5.72 -0.85
CA TYR A 105 -14.94 -6.91 -1.54
C TYR A 105 -15.97 -7.67 -0.71
N LEU A 106 -15.71 -7.84 0.59
CA LEU A 106 -16.63 -8.50 1.53
C LEU A 106 -17.94 -7.73 1.70
N LEU A 107 -17.94 -6.40 1.58
CA LEU A 107 -19.14 -5.57 1.72
C LEU A 107 -19.99 -5.50 0.44
N VAL A 108 -19.35 -5.52 -0.72
CA VAL A 108 -19.98 -5.36 -2.04
C VAL A 108 -20.49 -6.69 -2.59
N LYS A 109 -19.72 -7.77 -2.48
CA LYS A 109 -20.07 -9.07 -3.06
C LYS A 109 -20.96 -9.86 -2.08
N ARG A 110 -22.21 -9.40 -1.98
CA ARG A 110 -23.32 -10.10 -1.32
C ARG A 110 -23.85 -11.19 -2.23
#